data_AF-A0A833D1G4-F1
#
_entry.id   AF-A0A833D1G4-F1
#
_cell.length_a   1.000
_cell.length_b   1.000
_cell.length_c   1.000
_cell.angle_alpha   90.00
_cell.angle_beta   90.00
_cell.angle_gamma   90.00
#
_symmetry.space_group_name_H-M   'P 1'
#
loop_
_entity.id
_entity.type
_entity.pdbx_description
1 polymer ?
#
loop_
_entity_poly.entity_id
_entity_poly.type
_entity_poly.pdbx_seq_one_letter_code
_entity_poly.pdbx_strand_id
1 'polypeptide(L)'
;MLEYHPLANLFPLIEGRAFEDLVADVQANGIREPIILLDGKILDGRNRYRAGMEAALIARSATPDSVFAHRWFEVYDTERLGDPLAWVLSKNLHRRHLNESQRAAVAAKLETLSHG
;
A
#
# COMPACT_ATOMS: atom_id res chain seq x y z
N MET A 1 2.97 -14.72 -1.42
CA MET A 1 2.25 -13.43 -1.37
C MET A 1 2.72 -12.68 -0.14
N LEU A 2 2.98 -11.39 -0.27
CA LEU A 2 3.47 -10.56 0.83
C LEU A 2 2.31 -10.19 1.77
N GLU A 3 2.61 -10.12 3.06
CA GLU A 3 1.66 -9.66 4.06
C GLU A 3 1.47 -8.14 4.01
N TYR A 4 0.31 -7.68 4.47
CA TYR A 4 0.05 -6.25 4.64
C TYR A 4 0.46 -5.80 6.03
N HIS A 5 1.16 -4.68 6.10
CA HIS A 5 1.44 -4.05 7.37
C HIS A 5 0.13 -3.57 8.01
N PRO A 6 -0.08 -3.71 9.33
CA PRO A 6 -1.32 -3.28 10.00
C PRO A 6 -1.72 -1.83 9.68
N LEU A 7 -0.74 -0.92 9.63
CA LEU A 7 -0.96 0.49 9.26
C LEU A 7 -1.52 0.67 7.86
N ALA A 8 -1.17 -0.21 6.92
CA ALA A 8 -1.71 -0.14 5.57
C ALA A 8 -3.23 -0.38 5.59
N ASN A 9 -3.73 -1.21 6.50
CA ASN A 9 -5.16 -1.58 6.63
C ASN A 9 -6.06 -0.48 7.20
N LEU A 10 -5.49 0.67 7.57
CA LEU A 10 -6.25 1.86 7.93
C LEU A 10 -7.17 2.29 6.77
N PHE A 11 -6.66 2.24 5.54
CA PHE A 11 -7.39 2.62 4.34
C PHE A 11 -8.06 1.41 3.67
N PRO A 12 -9.25 1.57 3.07
CA PRO A 12 -9.89 0.49 2.33
C PRO A 12 -9.11 0.16 1.03
N LEU A 13 -9.26 -1.07 0.56
CA LEU A 13 -8.80 -1.46 -0.77
C LEU A 13 -9.71 -0.83 -1.84
N ILE A 14 -9.19 -0.60 -3.05
CA ILE A 14 -10.05 -0.28 -4.18
C ILE A 14 -10.61 -1.57 -4.78
N GLU A 15 -11.85 -1.49 -5.25
CA GLU A 15 -12.62 -2.63 -5.76
C GLU A 15 -13.43 -2.21 -7.00
N GLY A 16 -13.97 -3.21 -7.71
CA GLY A 16 -14.78 -3.00 -8.91
C GLY A 16 -14.03 -2.28 -10.01
N ARG A 17 -14.74 -1.39 -10.73
CA ARG A 17 -14.22 -0.73 -11.93
C ARG A 17 -12.93 0.05 -11.69
N ALA A 18 -12.82 0.74 -10.55
CA ALA A 18 -11.62 1.49 -10.21
C ALA A 18 -10.37 0.59 -10.07
N PHE A 19 -10.55 -0.66 -9.62
CA PHE A 19 -9.45 -1.63 -9.57
C PHE A 19 -9.11 -2.16 -10.98
N GLU A 20 -10.12 -2.47 -11.80
CA GLU A 20 -9.90 -2.90 -13.19
C GLU A 20 -9.13 -1.85 -14.00
N ASP A 21 -9.51 -0.58 -13.88
CA ASP A 21 -8.83 0.52 -14.55
C ASP A 21 -7.36 0.65 -14.07
N LEU A 22 -7.10 0.42 -12.78
CA LEU A 22 -5.72 0.36 -12.24
C LEU A 22 -4.93 -0.83 -12.81
N VAL A 23 -5.54 -2.01 -12.93
CA VAL A 23 -4.89 -3.19 -13.54
C VAL A 23 -4.51 -2.89 -14.99
N ALA A 24 -5.41 -2.30 -15.76
CA ALA A 24 -5.15 -1.92 -17.15
C ALA A 24 -4.01 -0.90 -17.26
N ASP A 25 -3.98 0.13 -16.40
CA ASP A 25 -2.89 1.10 -16.36
C ASP A 25 -1.55 0.43 -16.02
N VAL A 26 -1.52 -0.45 -15.01
CA VAL A 26 -0.32 -1.18 -14.61
C VAL A 26 0.16 -2.13 -15.71
N GLN A 27 -0.74 -2.76 -16.48
CA GLN A 27 -0.37 -3.57 -17.64
C GLN A 27 0.28 -2.72 -18.74
N ALA A 28 -0.30 -1.56 -19.04
CA ALA A 28 0.19 -0.70 -20.12
C ALA A 28 1.49 0.03 -19.76
N ASN A 29 1.62 0.47 -18.51
CA ASN A 29 2.64 1.42 -18.08
C ASN A 29 3.62 0.85 -17.04
N GLY A 30 3.34 -0.32 -16.48
CA GLY A 30 4.04 -0.85 -15.32
C GLY A 30 3.70 -0.09 -14.03
N ILE A 31 4.27 -0.56 -12.92
CA ILE A 31 4.18 0.14 -11.64
C ILE A 31 5.15 1.33 -11.67
N ARG A 32 4.62 2.56 -11.58
CA ARG A 32 5.39 3.82 -11.61
C ARG A 32 5.77 4.34 -10.23
N GLU A 33 4.89 4.13 -9.24
CA GLU A 33 5.17 4.44 -7.84
C GLU A 33 5.50 3.15 -7.09
N PRO A 34 6.59 3.13 -6.31
CA PRO A 34 7.03 1.93 -5.62
C PRO A 34 5.98 1.43 -4.60
N ILE A 35 6.05 0.13 -4.33
CA ILE A 35 5.40 -0.57 -3.23
C ILE A 35 6.36 -0.49 -2.05
N ILE A 36 5.92 0.16 -0.97
CA ILE A 36 6.77 0.44 0.18
C ILE A 36 6.65 -0.71 1.17
N LEU A 37 7.79 -1.25 1.60
CA LEU A 37 7.89 -2.35 2.55
C LEU A 37 8.43 -1.87 3.89
N LEU A 38 7.84 -2.33 4.99
CA LEU A 38 8.38 -2.19 6.34
C LEU A 38 8.34 -3.56 7.00
N ASP A 39 9.47 -4.01 7.55
CA ASP A 39 9.63 -5.33 8.17
C ASP A 39 9.15 -6.49 7.29
N GLY A 40 9.43 -6.41 5.98
CA GLY A 40 9.02 -7.40 4.98
C GLY A 40 7.52 -7.40 4.64
N LYS A 41 6.75 -6.44 5.16
CA LYS A 41 5.30 -6.29 4.92
C LYS A 41 5.01 -5.03 4.12
N ILE A 42 3.91 -5.02 3.36
CA ILE A 42 3.51 -3.87 2.55
C ILE A 42 2.96 -2.76 3.45
N LEU A 43 3.71 -1.66 3.58
CA LEU A 43 3.33 -0.44 4.30
C LEU A 43 2.44 0.47 3.44
N ASP A 44 2.76 0.63 2.15
CA ASP A 44 1.94 1.36 1.18
C ASP A 44 2.01 0.73 -0.22
N GLY A 45 0.97 0.95 -1.03
CA GLY A 45 0.89 0.43 -2.38
C GLY A 45 0.18 -0.92 -2.51
N ARG A 46 -0.66 -1.33 -1.53
CA ARG A 46 -1.43 -2.59 -1.58
C ARG A 46 -2.22 -2.78 -2.88
N ASN A 47 -2.85 -1.72 -3.39
CA ASN A 47 -3.57 -1.79 -4.66
C ASN A 47 -2.62 -1.94 -5.87
N ARG A 48 -1.43 -1.32 -5.84
CA ARG A 48 -0.40 -1.50 -6.87
C ARG A 48 0.18 -2.90 -6.85
N TYR A 49 0.40 -3.47 -5.66
CA TYR A 49 0.82 -4.87 -5.51
C TYR A 49 -0.22 -5.83 -6.10
N ARG A 50 -1.50 -5.69 -5.72
CA ARG A 50 -2.60 -6.49 -6.29
C ARG A 50 -2.69 -6.33 -7.81
N ALA A 51 -2.62 -5.10 -8.32
CA ALA A 51 -2.66 -4.83 -9.75
C ALA A 51 -1.46 -5.43 -10.50
N GLY A 52 -0.26 -5.34 -9.93
CA GLY A 52 0.94 -5.95 -10.49
C GLY A 52 0.87 -7.48 -10.52
N MET A 53 0.22 -8.09 -9.54
CA MET A 53 -0.04 -9.54 -9.55
C MET A 53 -1.02 -9.93 -10.66
N GLU A 54 -2.13 -9.20 -10.82
CA GLU A 54 -3.10 -9.45 -11.89
C GLU A 54 -2.54 -9.13 -13.28
N ALA A 55 -1.63 -8.17 -13.38
CA ALA A 55 -0.88 -7.84 -14.58
C ALA A 55 0.27 -8.83 -14.88
N ALA A 56 0.45 -9.89 -14.07
CA ALA A 56 1.56 -10.85 -14.15
C ALA A 56 2.97 -10.22 -14.09
N LEU A 57 3.06 -8.98 -13.59
CA LEU A 57 4.31 -8.29 -13.33
C LEU A 57 4.97 -8.82 -12.05
N ILE A 58 4.15 -9.10 -11.02
CA ILE A 58 4.61 -9.61 -9.73
C ILE A 58 4.13 -11.06 -9.58
N ALA A 59 5.08 -11.99 -9.40
CA ALA A 59 4.74 -13.40 -9.22
C ALA A 59 3.99 -13.65 -7.90
N ARG A 60 3.03 -14.59 -7.89
CA ARG A 60 2.31 -15.00 -6.66
C ARG A 60 3.25 -15.61 -5.60
N SER A 61 4.34 -16.23 -6.06
CA SER A 61 5.42 -16.79 -5.25
C SER A 61 6.41 -15.74 -4.71
N ALA A 62 6.21 -14.45 -5.01
CA ALA A 62 7.02 -13.37 -4.47
C ALA A 62 7.13 -13.45 -2.93
N THR A 63 8.37 -13.58 -2.46
CA THR A 63 8.84 -13.41 -1.07
C THR A 63 9.57 -12.07 -0.92
N PRO A 64 9.73 -11.52 0.31
CA PRO A 64 10.52 -10.31 0.54
C PRO A 64 11.88 -10.36 -0.18
N ASP A 65 12.63 -11.44 0.03
CA ASP A 65 13.95 -11.65 -0.58
C ASP A 65 13.93 -11.63 -2.11
N SER A 66 12.90 -12.24 -2.72
CA SER A 66 12.76 -12.24 -4.18
C SER A 66 12.32 -10.88 -4.74
N VAL A 67 11.56 -10.09 -3.98
CA VAL A 67 11.04 -8.79 -4.44
C VAL A 67 12.03 -7.65 -4.24
N PHE A 68 13.00 -7.77 -3.33
CA PHE A 68 14.10 -6.80 -3.24
C PHE A 68 14.95 -6.75 -4.52
N ALA A 69 14.88 -7.78 -5.37
CA ALA A 69 15.47 -7.77 -6.71
C ALA A 69 14.61 -7.08 -7.79
N HIS A 70 13.37 -6.67 -7.46
CA HIS A 70 12.43 -6.08 -8.41
C HIS A 70 12.37 -4.55 -8.30
N ARG A 71 12.38 -3.86 -9.44
CA ARG A 71 12.40 -2.39 -9.55
C ARG A 71 11.19 -1.63 -8.96
N TRP A 72 10.19 -2.33 -8.45
CA TRP A 72 8.93 -1.74 -7.97
C TRP A 72 8.79 -1.72 -6.46
N PHE A 73 9.78 -2.20 -5.71
CA PHE A 73 9.74 -2.26 -4.25
C PHE A 73 10.83 -1.39 -3.64
N GLU A 74 10.48 -0.70 -2.55
CA GLU A 74 11.41 0.09 -1.74
C GLU A 74 11.20 -0.21 -0.26
N VAL A 75 12.29 -0.27 0.51
CA VAL A 75 12.23 -0.41 1.96
C VAL A 75 11.98 0.96 2.58
N TYR A 76 11.02 1.02 3.50
CA TYR A 76 10.74 2.20 4.29
C TYR A 76 11.90 2.45 5.26
N ASP A 77 12.50 3.63 5.13
CA ASP A 77 13.61 4.08 5.96
C ASP A 77 13.05 4.92 7.12
N THR A 78 12.94 4.30 8.30
CA THR A 78 12.40 4.95 9.50
C THR A 78 13.30 6.08 10.02
N GLU A 79 14.62 5.98 9.82
CA GLU A 79 15.57 7.01 10.24
C GLU A 79 15.40 8.29 9.41
N ARG A 80 15.18 8.12 8.10
CA ARG A 80 15.03 9.24 7.16
C ARG A 80 13.62 9.80 7.07
N LEU A 81 12.61 8.94 7.13
CA LEU A 81 11.20 9.30 6.88
C LEU A 81 10.39 9.46 8.16
N GLY A 82 10.94 9.05 9.31
CA GLY A 82 10.30 9.16 10.61
C GLY A 82 9.18 8.14 10.80
N ASP A 83 8.22 8.50 11.67
CA ASP A 83 7.14 7.61 12.11
C ASP A 83 6.33 7.02 10.92
N PRO A 84 6.30 5.68 10.76
CA PRO A 84 5.54 5.03 9.69
C PRO A 84 4.06 5.38 9.69
N LEU A 85 3.45 5.57 10.86
CA LEU A 85 2.02 5.89 10.95
C LEU A 85 1.75 7.31 10.42
N ALA A 86 2.48 8.32 10.90
CA ALA A 86 2.39 9.69 10.41
C ALA A 86 2.64 9.77 8.89
N TRP A 87 3.60 9.00 8.38
CA TRP A 87 3.88 8.93 6.95
C TRP A 87 2.73 8.29 6.15
N VAL A 88 2.19 7.15 6.60
CA VAL A 88 1.04 6.48 5.97
C VAL A 88 -0.19 7.39 5.96
N LEU A 89 -0.43 8.08 7.07
CA LEU A 89 -1.49 9.09 7.19
C LEU A 89 -1.28 10.22 6.19
N SER A 90 -0.11 10.86 6.16
CA SER A 90 0.20 11.95 5.22
C SER A 90 0.02 11.51 3.76
N LYS A 91 0.55 10.36 3.37
CA LYS A 91 0.45 9.82 2.00
C LYS A 91 -0.99 9.60 1.54
N ASN A 92 -1.87 9.20 2.43
CA ASN A 92 -3.23 8.79 2.08
C ASN A 92 -4.29 9.84 2.40
N LEU A 93 -4.11 10.68 3.43
CA LEU A 93 -5.01 11.80 3.76
C LEU A 93 -5.06 12.85 2.65
N HIS A 94 -3.93 13.07 1.95
CA HIS A 94 -3.89 13.98 0.80
C HIS A 94 -4.51 13.42 -0.47
N ARG A 95 -4.85 12.12 -0.53
CA ARG A 95 -5.69 11.61 -1.61
C ARG A 95 -7.05 12.28 -1.45
N ARG A 96 -7.31 13.27 -2.29
CA ARG A 96 -8.54 14.11 -2.43
C ARG A 96 -9.87 13.33 -2.52
N HIS A 97 -9.85 12.02 -2.36
CA HIS A 97 -10.98 11.10 -2.47
C HIS A 97 -11.40 10.46 -1.14
N LEU A 98 -10.74 10.74 -0.01
CA LEU A 98 -11.30 10.34 1.29
C LEU A 98 -12.47 11.26 1.66
N ASN A 99 -13.68 10.72 1.52
CA ASN A 99 -14.88 11.37 2.03
C ASN A 99 -14.84 11.43 3.57
N GLU A 100 -15.66 12.30 4.17
CA GLU A 100 -15.67 12.52 5.63
C GLU A 100 -15.87 11.23 6.43
N SER A 101 -16.73 10.32 5.95
CA SER A 101 -16.98 9.02 6.58
C SER A 101 -15.74 8.12 6.60
N GLN A 102 -14.94 8.12 5.54
CA GLN A 102 -13.69 7.35 5.48
C GLN A 102 -12.62 7.95 6.40
N ARG A 103 -12.56 9.29 6.55
CA ARG A 103 -11.66 9.93 7.53
C ARG A 103 -12.06 9.59 8.96
N ALA A 104 -13.35 9.59 9.27
CA ALA A 104 -13.87 9.19 10.57
C ALA A 104 -13.56 7.71 10.87
N ALA A 105 -13.69 6.82 9.88
CA ALA A 105 -13.33 5.41 10.04
C ALA A 105 -11.83 5.21 10.28
N VAL A 106 -10.96 5.99 9.64
CA VAL A 106 -9.51 5.97 9.91
C VAL A 106 -9.25 6.45 11.34
N ALA A 107 -9.84 7.57 11.77
CA ALA A 107 -9.69 8.08 13.12
C ALA A 107 -10.12 7.06 14.19
N ALA A 108 -11.25 6.37 14.00
CA ALA A 108 -11.72 5.32 14.90
C ALA A 108 -10.73 4.13 14.98
N LYS A 109 -10.11 3.73 13.85
CA LYS A 109 -9.09 2.68 13.86
C LYS A 109 -7.80 3.10 14.57
N LEU A 110 -7.43 4.38 14.50
CA LEU A 110 -6.27 4.90 15.22
C LEU A 110 -6.46 4.84 16.73
N GLU A 111 -7.63 5.25 17.23
CA GLU A 111 -7.99 5.14 18.66
C GLU A 111 -7.84 3.69 19.16
N THR A 112 -8.30 2.71 18.38
CA THR A 112 -8.16 1.29 18.77
C THR A 112 -6.72 0.77 18.76
N LEU A 113 -5.83 1.35 17.95
CA LEU A 113 -4.41 0.99 17.91
C LEU A 113 -3.61 1.64 19.05
N SER A 114 -4.04 2.81 19.55
CA SER A 114 -3.40 3.52 20.65
C SER A 114 -3.74 2.94 22.04
N HIS A 115 -4.82 2.16 22.14
CA HIS A 115 -5.30 1.54 23.37
C HIS A 115 -5.11 0.02 23.44
N GLY A 116 -4.29 -0.55 22.55
CA GLY A 116 -3.95 -1.98 22.49
C GLY A 116 -2.57 -2.31 23.02
#